data_AF-A0A1V2C4Z1-F1
#
_entry.id   AF-A0A1V2C4Z1-F1
#
_cell.length_a   1.000
_cell.length_b   1.000
_cell.length_c   1.000
_cell.angle_alpha   90.00
_cell.angle_beta   90.00
_cell.angle_gamma   90.00
#
_symmetry.space_group_name_H-M   'P 1'
#
loop_
_entity.id
_entity.type
_entity.pdbx_description
1 polymer ?
#
loop_
_entity_poly.entity_id
_entity_poly.type
_entity_poly.pdbx_seq_one_letter_code
_entity_poly.pdbx_strand_id
1 'polypeptide(L)'
;MNPFNLLINYVIANSRASYYNVPGNQEVTNMALLTGMISENPLLSYLIIDNKAKSEGENVSSSLTVVTPPVTHSIPELPASTSGTSQTTPKDPEKETTVPGEEAVTVKTLETFKDEITTSNKELKNKILEELSGLKEKLESFDKEKVAISDSIATIEKRLDEIVKATPNHGSQA
;
A
#
# COMPACT_ATOMS: atom_id res chain seq x y z
N MET A 1 13.08 -0.37 13.33
CA MET A 1 11.81 0.22 12.85
C MET A 1 12.09 1.47 12.07
N ASN A 2 11.47 1.63 10.90
CA ASN A 2 11.61 2.82 10.10
C ASN A 2 10.56 3.87 10.53
N PRO A 3 10.95 4.98 11.18
CA PRO A 3 10.00 5.99 11.66
C PRO A 3 9.21 6.66 10.52
N PHE A 4 9.78 6.74 9.31
CA PHE A 4 9.08 7.24 8.14
C PHE A 4 7.93 6.33 7.70
N ASN A 5 8.14 5.02 7.80
CA ASN A 5 7.12 4.05 7.44
C ASN A 5 5.91 4.15 8.40
N LEU A 6 6.17 4.41 9.68
CA LEU A 6 5.14 4.67 10.68
C LEU A 6 4.33 5.93 10.35
N LEU A 7 5.01 7.02 9.96
CA LEU A 7 4.37 8.28 9.58
C LEU A 7 3.51 8.12 8.31
N ILE A 8 4.05 7.47 7.28
CA ILE A 8 3.34 7.20 6.03
C ILE A 8 2.10 6.36 6.30
N ASN A 9 2.22 5.28 7.08
CA ASN A 9 1.10 4.42 7.43
C ASN A 9 0.04 5.17 8.25
N TYR A 10 0.44 6.04 9.18
CA TYR A 10 -0.48 6.89 9.94
C TYR A 10 -1.29 7.83 9.04
N VAL A 11 -0.63 8.49 8.07
CA VAL A 11 -1.30 9.38 7.11
C VAL A 11 -2.27 8.58 6.23
N ILE A 12 -1.86 7.39 5.77
CA ILE A 12 -2.72 6.50 4.99
C ILE A 12 -3.94 6.10 5.80
N ALA A 13 -3.78 5.70 7.07
CA ALA A 13 -4.88 5.33 7.94
C ALA A 13 -5.91 6.45 8.09
N ASN A 14 -5.45 7.68 8.34
CA ASN A 14 -6.36 8.81 8.49
C ASN A 14 -7.10 9.15 7.18
N SER A 15 -6.38 9.07 6.05
CA SER A 15 -6.97 9.27 4.72
C SER A 15 -8.03 8.23 4.40
N ARG A 16 -7.76 6.95 4.68
CA ARG A 16 -8.68 5.84 4.39
C ARG A 16 -9.85 5.77 5.35
N ALA A 17 -9.64 6.03 6.63
CA ALA A 17 -10.72 6.16 7.59
C ALA A 17 -11.70 7.27 7.18
N SER A 18 -11.18 8.41 6.69
CA SER A 18 -12.02 9.49 6.17
C SER A 18 -12.74 9.09 4.88
N TYR A 19 -12.05 8.42 3.94
CA TYR A 19 -12.63 7.98 2.66
C TYR A 19 -13.80 7.00 2.85
N TYR A 20 -13.68 6.06 3.79
CA TYR A 20 -14.73 5.08 4.10
C TYR A 20 -15.67 5.53 5.24
N ASN A 21 -15.59 6.79 5.67
CA ASN A 21 -16.46 7.39 6.67
C ASN A 21 -16.51 6.61 8.02
N VAL A 22 -15.35 6.15 8.47
CA VAL A 22 -15.18 5.37 9.71
C VAL A 22 -15.35 6.28 10.94
N PRO A 23 -16.34 6.03 11.82
CA PRO A 23 -16.52 6.78 13.06
C PRO A 23 -15.46 6.35 14.08
N GLY A 24 -14.49 7.23 14.33
CA GLY A 24 -13.34 6.91 15.16
C GLY A 24 -12.29 6.11 14.38
N ASN A 25 -11.22 6.77 13.96
CA ASN A 25 -10.16 6.17 13.15
C ASN A 25 -9.18 5.29 13.96
N GLN A 26 -9.47 5.02 15.24
CA GLN A 26 -8.51 4.42 16.17
C GLN A 26 -8.12 3.01 15.76
N GLU A 27 -9.05 2.19 15.27
CA GLU A 27 -8.74 0.82 14.84
C GLU A 27 -7.89 0.78 13.57
N VAL A 28 -8.21 1.64 12.60
CA VAL A 28 -7.44 1.79 11.35
C VAL A 28 -6.04 2.32 11.67
N THR A 29 -5.94 3.25 12.61
CA THR A 29 -4.68 3.84 13.07
C THR A 29 -3.82 2.81 13.80
N ASN A 30 -4.39 2.03 14.72
CA ASN A 30 -3.68 0.95 15.41
C ASN A 30 -3.15 -0.10 14.43
N MET A 31 -3.95 -0.45 13.41
CA MET A 31 -3.51 -1.35 12.34
C MET A 31 -2.36 -0.75 11.51
N ALA A 32 -2.41 0.55 11.22
CA ALA A 32 -1.31 1.24 10.55
C ALA A 32 -0.02 1.27 11.37
N LEU A 33 -0.11 1.52 12.68
CA LEU A 33 1.04 1.44 13.58
C LEU A 33 1.61 0.03 13.58
N LEU A 34 0.77 -0.98 13.83
CA LEU A 34 1.18 -2.38 13.86
C LEU A 34 1.82 -2.79 12.53
N THR A 35 1.21 -2.42 11.41
CA THR A 35 1.77 -2.77 10.09
C THR A 35 3.08 -2.05 9.81
N GLY A 36 3.23 -0.79 10.26
CA GLY A 36 4.52 -0.08 10.18
C GLY A 36 5.60 -0.64 11.11
N MET A 37 5.20 -1.34 12.17
CA MET A 37 6.11 -2.05 13.08
C MET A 37 6.61 -3.38 12.49
N ILE A 38 5.78 -4.10 11.72
CA ILE A 38 6.07 -5.46 11.24
C ILE A 38 6.49 -5.50 9.77
N SER A 39 5.96 -4.58 8.95
CA SER A 39 6.11 -4.61 7.49
C SER A 39 6.87 -3.39 7.00
N GLU A 40 8.03 -3.62 6.39
CA GLU A 40 8.80 -2.59 5.68
C GLU A 40 8.31 -2.37 4.24
N ASN A 41 7.31 -3.15 3.80
CA ASN A 41 6.74 -3.02 2.46
C ASN A 41 5.59 -2.00 2.48
N PRO A 42 5.75 -0.83 1.83
CA PRO A 42 4.73 0.23 1.86
C PRO A 42 3.46 -0.15 1.10
N LEU A 43 3.57 -0.97 0.04
CA LEU A 43 2.41 -1.43 -0.75
C LEU A 43 1.55 -2.40 0.06
N LEU A 44 2.20 -3.36 0.74
CA LEU A 44 1.50 -4.30 1.60
C LEU A 44 0.86 -3.57 2.79
N SER A 45 1.58 -2.61 3.37
CA SER A 45 1.07 -1.78 4.46
C SER A 45 -0.17 -1.01 4.06
N TYR A 46 -0.14 -0.36 2.91
CA TYR A 46 -1.28 0.34 2.34
C TYR A 46 -2.48 -0.59 2.13
N LEU A 47 -2.29 -1.78 1.55
CA LEU A 47 -3.37 -2.72 1.29
C LEU A 47 -4.04 -3.20 2.59
N ILE A 48 -3.26 -3.46 3.63
CA ILE A 48 -3.78 -3.88 4.95
C ILE A 48 -4.61 -2.75 5.56
N ILE A 49 -4.08 -1.53 5.54
CA ILE A 49 -4.76 -0.35 6.10
C ILE A 49 -6.04 -0.02 5.32
N ASP A 50 -6.01 -0.10 3.98
CA ASP A 50 -7.17 0.16 3.13
C ASP A 50 -8.29 -0.87 3.36
N ASN A 51 -7.97 -2.16 3.42
CA ASN A 51 -8.95 -3.21 3.72
C ASN A 51 -9.56 -3.04 5.11
N LYS A 52 -8.74 -2.72 6.12
CA LYS A 52 -9.25 -2.46 7.48
C LYS A 52 -10.16 -1.23 7.50
N ALA A 53 -9.79 -0.14 6.85
CA ALA A 53 -10.64 1.05 6.78
C ALA A 53 -11.96 0.78 6.06
N LYS A 54 -11.92 0.00 4.98
CA LYS A 54 -13.11 -0.42 4.23
C LYS A 54 -14.04 -1.27 5.09
N SER A 55 -13.52 -2.27 5.79
CA SER A 55 -14.34 -3.12 6.66
C SER A 55 -14.99 -2.32 7.79
N GLU A 56 -14.25 -1.39 8.41
CA GLU A 56 -14.82 -0.52 9.44
C GLU A 56 -15.91 0.42 8.89
N GLY A 57 -15.75 0.94 7.67
CA GLY A 57 -16.77 1.78 7.03
C GLY A 57 -18.03 0.99 6.62
N GLU A 58 -17.86 -0.26 6.18
CA GLU A 58 -18.97 -1.16 5.85
C GLU A 58 -19.75 -1.60 7.09
N ASN A 59 -19.07 -1.88 8.21
CA ASN A 59 -19.70 -2.22 9.50
C ASN A 59 -20.65 -1.12 9.99
N VAL A 60 -20.33 0.15 9.69
CA VAL A 60 -21.13 1.31 10.08
C VAL A 60 -22.28 1.51 9.10
N SER A 61 -22.01 1.36 7.80
CA SER A 61 -23.01 1.51 6.74
C SER A 61 -24.11 0.44 6.81
N SER A 62 -23.76 -0.79 7.21
CA SER A 62 -24.73 -1.89 7.38
C SER A 62 -25.58 -1.77 8.66
N SER A 63 -25.19 -0.92 9.61
CA SER A 63 -26.01 -0.56 10.78
C SER A 63 -27.10 0.49 10.47
N LEU A 64 -27.00 1.19 9.33
CA LEU A 64 -27.92 2.27 8.93
C LEU A 64 -29.06 1.82 8.00
N THR A 65 -29.27 0.51 7.82
CA THR A 65 -30.30 -0.01 6.90
C THR A 65 -31.58 -0.44 7.64
N VAL A 66 -32.56 0.48 7.62
CA VAL A 66 -34.04 0.30 7.71
C VAL A 66 -34.67 0.01 9.08
N VAL A 67 -35.39 1.00 9.63
CA VAL A 67 -36.86 0.90 9.92
C VAL A 67 -37.54 2.27 9.70
N THR A 68 -38.47 2.32 8.76
CA THR A 68 -39.45 3.40 8.49
C THR A 68 -40.49 3.53 9.61
N PRO A 69 -41.17 4.68 9.79
CA PRO A 69 -41.82 5.06 11.05
C PRO A 69 -43.20 4.43 11.26
N PRO A 70 -43.61 4.26 12.54
CA PRO A 70 -44.97 4.61 12.94
C PRO A 70 -44.98 5.62 14.10
N VAL A 71 -46.09 6.35 14.13
CA VAL A 71 -46.39 7.59 14.85
C VAL A 71 -46.74 7.36 16.35
N THR A 72 -46.60 8.45 17.13
CA THR A 72 -47.20 8.76 18.48
C THR A 72 -46.61 8.07 19.72
N HIS A 73 -46.30 8.70 20.87
CA HIS A 73 -46.74 9.96 21.51
C HIS A 73 -45.66 10.52 22.49
N SER A 74 -45.51 11.86 22.52
CA SER A 74 -45.23 12.80 23.64
C SER A 74 -44.12 12.48 24.68
N ILE A 75 -43.11 13.32 24.97
CA ILE A 75 -43.16 14.66 25.61
C ILE A 75 -41.81 15.42 25.38
N PRO A 76 -41.77 16.78 25.47
CA PRO A 76 -40.81 17.70 24.83
C PRO A 76 -39.65 18.26 25.69
N GLU A 77 -38.59 18.75 25.01
CA GLU A 77 -37.65 19.89 25.30
C GLU A 77 -36.92 19.95 26.68
N LEU A 78 -35.72 20.51 26.91
CA LEU A 78 -34.84 21.56 26.31
C LEU A 78 -33.40 21.38 26.93
N PRO A 79 -32.39 22.30 26.85
CA PRO A 79 -30.97 21.99 26.63
C PRO A 79 -30.03 22.48 27.78
N ALA A 80 -28.73 22.29 27.59
CA ALA A 80 -27.56 23.04 28.11
C ALA A 80 -27.50 23.55 29.58
N SER A 81 -26.42 23.17 30.29
CA SER A 81 -25.86 23.95 31.41
C SER A 81 -24.33 23.75 31.45
N THR A 82 -23.54 24.72 30.96
CA THR A 82 -22.77 25.76 31.69
C THR A 82 -21.48 25.30 32.39
N SER A 83 -20.36 25.75 31.82
CA SER A 83 -19.27 26.53 32.43
C SER A 83 -18.67 26.09 33.77
N GLY A 84 -17.36 25.82 33.75
CA GLY A 84 -16.49 25.76 34.92
C GLY A 84 -15.04 26.07 34.55
N THR A 85 -14.72 27.36 34.43
CA THR A 85 -13.34 27.89 34.33
C THR A 85 -12.60 27.66 35.64
N SER A 86 -11.37 27.15 35.59
CA SER A 86 -10.39 27.38 36.66
C SER A 86 -9.00 27.57 36.04
N GLN A 87 -8.58 28.85 36.00
CA GLN A 87 -7.20 29.26 35.77
C GLN A 87 -6.40 29.15 37.07
N THR A 88 -5.19 28.62 37.00
CA THR A 88 -4.09 29.06 37.87
C THR A 88 -2.75 28.91 37.16
N THR A 89 -2.16 30.05 36.79
CA THR A 89 -0.74 30.22 36.43
C THR A 89 0.12 30.24 37.70
N PRO A 90 1.38 29.79 37.62
CA PRO A 90 2.47 30.50 38.30
C PRO A 90 3.58 30.94 37.33
N LYS A 91 4.34 31.92 37.82
CA LYS A 91 5.27 32.84 37.15
C LYS A 91 6.72 32.29 37.13
N ASP A 92 7.44 32.59 36.05
CA ASP A 92 8.87 32.39 35.66
C ASP A 92 9.93 33.01 36.64
N PRO A 93 11.29 32.96 36.46
CA PRO A 93 12.26 32.05 35.77
C PRO A 93 13.48 31.64 36.68
N GLU A 94 14.49 30.98 36.07
CA GLU A 94 15.89 30.68 36.53
C GLU A 94 16.20 29.28 37.10
N LYS A 95 16.82 28.41 36.29
CA LYS A 95 18.29 28.18 36.33
C LYS A 95 18.71 27.16 35.26
N GLU A 96 19.70 27.53 34.44
CA GLU A 96 20.45 26.61 33.57
C GLU A 96 20.96 25.42 34.39
N THR A 97 20.71 24.21 33.89
CA THR A 97 21.53 23.04 34.21
C THR A 97 21.98 22.43 32.90
N THR A 98 23.21 22.75 32.52
CA THR A 98 23.94 22.13 31.42
C THR A 98 24.06 20.63 31.70
N VAL A 99 23.39 19.80 30.91
CA VAL A 99 23.67 18.36 30.85
C VAL A 99 24.69 18.14 29.74
N PRO A 100 25.92 17.67 30.05
CA PRO A 100 26.92 17.38 29.03
C PRO A 100 26.61 16.02 28.40
N GLY A 101 26.34 15.99 27.09
CA GLY A 101 26.27 14.74 26.33
C GLY A 101 25.04 14.51 25.46
N GLU A 102 24.38 15.55 24.96
CA GLU A 102 23.51 15.39 23.79
C GLU A 102 24.36 15.49 22.53
N GLU A 103 24.60 14.35 21.88
CA GLU A 103 24.87 14.35 20.44
C GLU A 103 23.76 15.18 19.81
N ALA A 104 24.14 16.31 19.20
CA ALA A 104 23.20 17.23 18.58
C ALA A 104 22.34 16.43 17.58
N VAL A 105 21.11 16.11 17.99
CA VAL A 105 20.10 15.56 17.11
C VAL A 105 19.97 16.58 16.00
N THR A 106 20.48 16.23 14.82
CA THR A 106 20.49 17.13 13.69
C THR A 106 19.03 17.23 13.24
N VAL A 107 18.33 18.24 13.74
CA VAL A 107 16.95 18.53 13.35
C VAL A 107 17.00 18.99 11.90
N LYS A 108 16.92 18.03 10.98
CA LYS A 108 16.79 18.30 9.55
C LYS A 108 15.55 19.19 9.37
N THR A 109 15.73 20.29 8.65
CA THR A 109 14.61 21.19 8.35
C THR A 109 13.63 20.48 7.43
N LEU A 110 12.37 20.94 7.44
CA LEU A 110 11.33 20.42 6.54
C LEU A 110 11.77 20.48 5.07
N GLU A 111 12.57 21.48 4.72
CA GLU A 111 13.16 21.67 3.40
C GLU A 111 14.15 20.55 3.04
N THR A 112 15.02 20.15 3.99
CA THR A 112 15.91 18.99 3.79
C THR A 112 15.13 17.70 3.56
N PHE A 113 14.04 17.47 4.30
CA PHE A 113 13.20 16.29 4.08
C PHE A 113 12.50 16.32 2.72
N LYS A 114 12.03 17.49 2.27
CA LYS A 114 11.42 17.65 0.95
C LYS A 114 12.41 17.32 -0.17
N ASP A 115 13.65 17.77 -0.04
CA ASP A 115 14.71 17.50 -1.02
C ASP A 115 15.12 16.02 -1.03
N GLU A 116 15.21 15.41 0.14
CA GLU A 116 15.51 13.98 0.30
C GLU A 116 14.40 13.10 -0.30
N ILE A 117 13.13 13.44 -0.04
CA ILE A 117 11.96 12.78 -0.65
C ILE A 117 11.98 12.94 -2.17
N THR A 118 12.25 14.14 -2.68
CA THR A 118 12.28 14.41 -4.12
C THR A 118 13.39 13.60 -4.80
N THR A 119 14.56 13.53 -4.16
CA THR A 119 15.71 12.76 -4.65
C THR A 119 15.42 11.27 -4.63
N SER A 120 14.89 10.75 -3.52
CA SER A 120 14.53 9.34 -3.37
C SER A 120 13.47 8.92 -4.39
N ASN A 121 12.45 9.74 -4.62
CA ASN A 121 11.42 9.48 -5.63
C ASN A 121 11.99 9.46 -7.05
N LYS A 122 12.96 10.33 -7.36
CA LYS A 122 13.64 10.34 -8.65
C LYS A 122 14.47 9.07 -8.85
N GLU A 123 15.20 8.64 -7.82
CA GLU A 123 16.00 7.42 -7.87
C GLU A 123 15.11 6.18 -8.03
N LEU A 124 14.01 6.10 -7.27
CA LEU A 124 13.03 5.04 -7.37
C LEU A 124 12.43 4.96 -8.78
N LYS A 125 12.04 6.10 -9.35
CA LYS A 125 11.53 6.18 -10.73
C LYS A 125 12.54 5.65 -11.75
N ASN A 126 13.82 6.00 -11.58
CA ASN A 126 14.87 5.53 -12.49
C ASN A 126 15.09 4.02 -12.37
N LYS A 127 15.15 3.47 -11.15
CA LYS A 127 15.25 2.02 -10.91
C LYS A 127 14.08 1.26 -11.53
N ILE A 128 12.86 1.76 -11.35
CA ILE A 128 11.66 1.17 -11.97
C ILE A 128 11.79 1.16 -13.50
N LEU A 129 12.20 2.27 -14.11
CA LEU A 129 12.39 2.36 -15.56
C LEU A 129 13.46 1.39 -16.08
N GLU A 130 14.55 1.25 -15.34
CA GLU A 130 15.65 0.34 -15.69
C GLU A 130 15.19 -1.12 -15.63
N GLU A 131 14.52 -1.54 -14.55
CA GLU A 131 13.97 -2.89 -14.42
C GLU A 131 12.92 -3.20 -15.48
N LEU A 132 12.02 -2.25 -15.77
CA LEU A 132 11.02 -2.40 -16.85
C LEU A 132 11.67 -2.54 -18.23
N SER A 133 12.75 -1.80 -18.48
CA SER A 133 13.48 -1.90 -19.75
C SER A 133 14.18 -3.25 -19.89
N GLY A 134 14.85 -3.73 -18.83
CA GLY A 134 15.46 -5.06 -18.82
C GLY A 134 14.43 -6.18 -18.97
N LEU A 135 13.25 -6.04 -18.39
CA LEU A 135 12.16 -7.01 -18.53
C LEU A 135 11.60 -7.03 -19.97
N LYS A 136 11.50 -5.86 -20.61
CA LYS A 136 11.09 -5.73 -22.02
C LYS A 136 12.09 -6.41 -22.95
N GLU A 137 13.38 -6.19 -22.76
CA GLU A 137 14.42 -6.87 -23.55
C GLU A 137 14.37 -8.39 -23.38
N LYS A 138 14.18 -8.87 -22.15
CA LYS A 138 14.04 -10.29 -21.86
C LYS A 138 12.80 -10.89 -22.53
N LEU A 139 11.68 -10.16 -22.52
CA LEU A 139 10.45 -10.59 -23.20
C LEU A 139 10.66 -10.69 -24.73
N GLU A 140 11.31 -9.69 -25.33
CA GLU A 140 11.63 -9.72 -26.76
C GLU A 140 12.58 -10.87 -27.12
N SER A 141 13.53 -11.20 -26.25
CA SER A 141 14.42 -12.37 -26.44
C SER A 141 13.65 -13.69 -26.40
N PHE A 142 12.70 -13.80 -25.47
CA PHE A 142 11.86 -14.99 -25.32
C PHE A 142 10.93 -15.19 -26.51
N ASP A 143 10.35 -14.11 -27.04
CA ASP A 143 9.52 -14.18 -28.25
C ASP A 143 10.33 -14.63 -29.47
N LYS A 144 11.57 -14.15 -29.62
CA LYS A 144 12.47 -14.61 -30.70
C LYS A 144 12.82 -16.09 -30.57
N GLU A 145 13.15 -16.55 -29.37
CA GLU A 145 13.46 -17.96 -29.12
C GLU A 145 12.26 -18.86 -29.38
N LYS A 146 11.05 -18.45 -28.95
CA LYS A 146 9.80 -19.15 -29.23
C LYS A 146 9.55 -19.32 -30.74
N VAL A 147 9.77 -18.26 -31.53
CA VAL A 147 9.64 -18.32 -32.99
C VAL A 147 10.67 -19.30 -33.57
N ALA A 148 11.93 -19.20 -33.19
CA ALA A 148 12.99 -20.10 -33.67
C ALA A 148 12.73 -21.58 -33.34
N ILE A 149 12.20 -21.87 -32.14
CA ILE A 149 11.79 -23.22 -31.75
C ILE A 149 10.62 -23.69 -32.62
N SER A 150 9.63 -22.84 -32.85
CA SER A 150 8.46 -23.18 -33.69
C SER A 150 8.87 -23.51 -35.13
N ASP A 151 9.78 -22.73 -35.71
CA ASP A 151 10.33 -22.98 -37.05
C ASP A 151 11.13 -24.29 -37.11
N SER A 152 11.88 -24.59 -36.05
CA SER A 152 12.63 -25.84 -35.92
C SER A 152 11.70 -27.05 -35.83
N ILE A 153 10.61 -26.95 -35.07
CA ILE A 153 9.58 -27.99 -34.98
C ILE A 153 8.96 -28.25 -36.34
N ALA A 154 8.52 -27.20 -37.06
CA ALA A 154 7.94 -27.34 -38.39
C ALA A 154 8.91 -28.00 -39.39
N THR A 155 10.21 -27.70 -39.28
CA THR A 155 11.25 -28.34 -40.11
C THR A 155 11.41 -29.82 -39.77
N ILE A 156 11.37 -30.19 -38.48
CA ILE A 156 11.45 -31.58 -38.02
C ILE A 156 10.21 -32.37 -38.49
N GLU A 157 9.01 -31.81 -38.34
CA GLU A 157 7.76 -32.42 -38.80
C GLU A 157 7.81 -32.71 -40.31
N LYS A 158 8.27 -31.74 -41.10
CA LYS A 158 8.44 -31.94 -42.55
C LYS A 158 9.41 -33.08 -42.88
N ARG A 159 10.56 -33.15 -42.18
CA ARG A 159 11.53 -34.24 -42.38
C ARG A 159 10.97 -35.60 -41.96
N LEU A 160 10.18 -35.65 -40.89
CA LEU A 160 9.49 -36.87 -40.45
C LEU A 160 8.48 -37.34 -41.52
N ASP A 161 7.68 -36.43 -42.07
CA ASP A 161 6.75 -36.73 -43.16
C ASP A 161 7.47 -37.27 -44.41
N GLU A 162 8.62 -36.70 -44.75
CA GLU A 162 9.45 -37.18 -45.86
C GLU A 162 10.00 -38.59 -45.60
N ILE A 163 10.44 -38.89 -44.38
CA ILE A 163 10.90 -40.25 -44.00
C ILE A 163 9.76 -41.26 -44.06
N VAL A 164 8.59 -40.90 -43.54
CA VAL A 164 7.39 -41.76 -43.57
C VAL A 164 6.99 -42.06 -45.02
N LYS A 165 7.06 -41.07 -45.92
CA LYS A 165 6.76 -41.26 -47.36
C LYS A 165 7.84 -42.03 -48.11
N ALA A 166 9.10 -41.91 -47.72
CA ALA A 166 10.24 -42.55 -48.39
C ALA A 166 10.44 -44.03 -47.98
N THR A 167 9.81 -44.48 -46.89
CA THR A 167 9.90 -45.89 -46.46
C THR A 167 9.00 -46.74 -47.37
N PRO A 168 9.54 -47.62 -48.24
CA PRO A 168 8.70 -48.47 -49.07
C PRO A 168 7.98 -49.47 -48.17
N ASN A 169 6.70 -49.67 -48.44
CA ASN A 169 5.85 -50.64 -47.77
C ASN A 169 6.37 -52.07 -48.06
N HIS A 170 7.43 -52.53 -47.36
CA HIS A 170 7.86 -53.92 -47.34
C HIS A 170 6.93 -54.72 -46.41
N GLY A 171 5.69 -54.85 -46.88
CA GLY A 171 4.64 -55.55 -46.18
C GLY A 171 3.64 -56.15 -47.15
N SER A 172 4.09 -56.89 -48.17
CA SER A 172 3.31 -57.96 -48.79
C SER A 172 4.14 -58.71 -49.84
N GLN A 173 4.71 -59.86 -49.46
CA GLN A 173 4.69 -61.05 -50.32
C GLN A 173 4.42 -62.23 -49.39
N ALA A 174 3.16 -62.66 -49.40
CA ALA A 174 2.77 -64.02 -49.06
C ALA A 174 2.94 -64.89 -50.32
#